data_AF-A0A7X3WC09-F1
#
_entry.id   AF-A0A7X3WC09-F1
#
_cell.length_a   1.000
_cell.length_b   1.000
_cell.length_c   1.000
_cell.angle_alpha   90.00
_cell.angle_beta   90.00
_cell.angle_gamma   90.00
#
_symmetry.space_group_name_H-M   'P 1'
#
loop_
_entity.id
_entity.type
_entity.pdbx_description
1 polymer ?
#
loop_
_entity_poly.entity_id
_entity_poly.type
_entity_poly.pdbx_seq_one_letter_code
_entity_poly.pdbx_strand_id
1 'polypeptide(L)'
;MLNSDLTIALRHLGRNKGYTLVNVLGLAVGMTCASLIFLYVGHELSYDRYHEQADRIYRVVFNDNAKTPRSVGPALQADFPEVQDLLRLHPTTGTWVMKYEDRIYYERGVYWAESSLFDFFALPLVQGDPESALEAPYTVVISEDTARRYFGDEDPMGKTIDADNGFMLLTVTGILENMPANTHFQADFFISLASGYEEYGRWSREN
;
A
#
# COMPACT_ATOMS: atom_id res chain seq x y z
N MET A 1 -32.40 40.77 -22.96
CA MET A 1 -32.00 41.58 -21.79
C MET A 1 -30.67 41.07 -21.22
N LEU A 2 -30.55 39.80 -20.82
CA LEU A 2 -29.29 39.17 -20.37
C LEU A 2 -28.06 39.42 -21.27
N ASN A 3 -28.18 39.28 -22.59
CA ASN A 3 -27.04 39.48 -23.51
C ASN A 3 -26.53 40.93 -23.51
N SER A 4 -27.42 41.91 -23.28
CA SER A 4 -27.02 43.33 -23.23
C SER A 4 -26.28 43.62 -21.93
N ASP A 5 -26.81 43.14 -20.80
CA ASP A 5 -26.21 43.37 -19.47
C ASP A 5 -24.84 42.70 -19.35
N LEU A 6 -24.69 41.49 -19.88
CA LEU A 6 -23.41 40.77 -19.90
C LEU A 6 -22.35 41.51 -20.76
N THR A 7 -22.76 42.04 -21.90
CA THR A 7 -21.88 42.80 -22.81
C THR A 7 -21.42 44.11 -22.16
N ILE A 8 -22.32 44.79 -21.44
CA ILE A 8 -22.01 46.02 -20.71
C ILE A 8 -21.03 45.74 -19.56
N ALA A 9 -21.26 44.67 -18.79
CA ALA A 9 -20.37 44.26 -17.69
C ALA A 9 -18.95 43.92 -18.19
N LEU A 10 -18.83 43.13 -19.27
CA LEU A 10 -17.53 42.79 -19.87
C LEU A 10 -16.78 44.01 -20.40
N ARG A 11 -17.49 44.98 -21.01
CA ARG A 11 -16.89 46.23 -21.50
C ARG A 11 -16.42 47.12 -20.33
N HIS A 12 -17.15 47.12 -19.21
CA HIS A 12 -16.74 47.78 -17.96
C HIS A 12 -15.48 47.15 -17.34
N LEU A 13 -15.43 45.82 -17.26
CA LEU A 13 -14.26 45.08 -16.78
C LEU A 13 -13.02 45.34 -17.65
N GLY A 14 -13.19 45.37 -18.98
CA GLY A 14 -12.10 45.67 -19.92
C GLY A 14 -11.61 47.13 -19.88
N ARG A 15 -12.44 48.08 -19.41
CA ARG A 15 -12.08 49.50 -19.29
C ARG A 15 -11.32 49.82 -18.01
N ASN A 16 -11.57 49.08 -16.92
CA ASN A 16 -10.94 49.26 -15.60
C ASN A 16 -9.90 48.17 -15.29
N LYS A 17 -8.95 47.95 -16.22
CA LYS A 17 -8.04 46.77 -16.23
C LYS A 17 -7.29 46.51 -14.93
N GLY A 18 -6.74 47.54 -14.27
CA GLY A 18 -5.96 47.37 -13.04
C GLY A 18 -6.82 46.90 -11.86
N TYR A 19 -7.97 47.53 -11.66
CA TYR A 19 -8.92 47.15 -10.60
C TYR A 19 -9.51 45.76 -10.82
N THR A 20 -9.90 45.47 -12.07
CA THR A 20 -10.38 44.14 -12.45
C THR A 20 -9.32 43.07 -12.26
N LEU A 21 -8.06 43.34 -12.64
CA LEU A 21 -6.96 42.39 -12.47
C LEU A 21 -6.73 42.02 -11.01
N VAL A 22 -6.64 43.01 -10.11
CA VAL A 22 -6.43 42.76 -8.68
C VAL A 22 -7.56 41.92 -8.08
N ASN A 23 -8.82 42.25 -8.40
CA ASN A 23 -9.97 41.50 -7.88
C ASN A 23 -10.06 40.07 -8.44
N VAL A 24 -9.83 39.89 -9.74
CA VAL A 24 -9.86 38.56 -10.36
C VAL A 24 -8.72 37.70 -9.84
N LEU A 25 -7.51 38.25 -9.70
CA LEU A 25 -6.38 37.50 -9.12
C LEU A 25 -6.63 37.15 -7.65
N GLY A 26 -7.13 38.09 -6.83
CA GLY A 26 -7.46 37.81 -5.44
C GLY A 26 -8.50 36.71 -5.29
N LEU A 27 -9.57 36.77 -6.10
CA LEU A 27 -10.60 35.73 -6.13
C LEU A 27 -10.05 34.39 -6.61
N ALA A 28 -9.27 34.39 -7.69
CA ALA A 28 -8.67 33.18 -8.26
C ALA A 28 -7.74 32.49 -7.26
N VAL A 29 -6.88 33.26 -6.58
CA VAL A 29 -6.00 32.74 -5.53
C VAL A 29 -6.82 32.18 -4.37
N GLY A 30 -7.83 32.92 -3.88
CA GLY A 30 -8.70 32.45 -2.80
C GLY A 30 -9.43 31.13 -3.14
N MET A 31 -10.03 31.05 -4.33
CA MET A 31 -10.70 29.83 -4.81
C MET A 31 -9.70 28.67 -4.98
N THR A 32 -8.50 28.94 -5.49
CA THR A 32 -7.46 27.91 -5.66
C THR A 32 -7.02 27.36 -4.30
N CYS A 33 -6.71 28.23 -3.33
CA CYS A 33 -6.34 27.81 -1.98
C CYS A 33 -7.45 26.98 -1.32
N ALA A 34 -8.71 27.42 -1.38
CA ALA A 34 -9.83 26.68 -0.83
C ALA A 34 -10.02 25.30 -1.50
N SER A 35 -9.87 25.23 -2.82
CA SER A 35 -10.00 23.98 -3.58
C SER A 35 -8.88 23.00 -3.24
N LEU A 36 -7.63 23.48 -3.12
CA LEU A 36 -6.50 22.64 -2.72
C LEU A 36 -6.68 22.07 -1.30
N ILE A 37 -7.17 22.88 -0.35
CA ILE A 37 -7.47 22.40 1.00
C ILE A 37 -8.58 21.34 0.96
N PHE A 38 -9.64 21.55 0.18
CA PHE A 38 -10.73 20.58 0.04
C PHE A 38 -10.24 19.25 -0.54
N LEU A 39 -9.42 19.30 -1.61
CA LEU A 39 -8.83 18.11 -2.20
C LEU A 39 -7.90 17.39 -1.22
N TYR A 40 -7.08 18.14 -0.48
CA TYR A 40 -6.19 17.58 0.55
C TYR A 40 -6.98 16.86 1.65
N VAL A 41 -8.00 17.52 2.22
CA VAL A 41 -8.84 16.91 3.25
C VAL A 41 -9.59 15.69 2.71
N GLY A 42 -10.10 15.78 1.49
CA GLY A 42 -10.75 14.65 0.82
C GLY A 42 -9.82 13.46 0.64
N HIS A 43 -8.55 13.72 0.26
CA HIS A 43 -7.52 12.70 0.15
C HIS A 43 -7.20 12.06 1.50
N GLU A 44 -6.95 12.86 2.54
CA GLU A 44 -6.68 12.38 3.90
C GLU A 44 -7.81 11.52 4.46
N LEU A 45 -9.07 11.92 4.23
CA LEU A 45 -10.24 11.17 4.67
C LEU A 45 -10.56 9.93 3.82
N SER A 46 -9.84 9.71 2.72
CA SER A 46 -10.04 8.55 1.83
C SER A 46 -9.13 7.37 2.15
N TYR A 47 -8.10 7.57 2.99
CA TYR A 47 -7.10 6.56 3.31
C TYR A 47 -7.73 5.26 3.85
N ASP A 48 -7.35 4.14 3.25
CA ASP A 48 -7.78 2.76 3.60
C ASP A 48 -9.30 2.51 3.61
N ARG A 49 -10.11 3.44 3.10
CA ARG A 49 -11.57 3.29 3.08
C ARG A 49 -12.09 2.41 1.94
N TYR A 50 -11.19 1.87 1.12
CA TYR A 50 -11.54 1.02 -0.02
C TYR A 50 -11.75 -0.45 0.35
N HIS A 51 -11.38 -0.87 1.57
CA HIS A 51 -11.64 -2.22 2.05
C HIS A 51 -13.10 -2.39 2.46
N GLU A 52 -13.72 -3.52 2.10
CA GLU A 52 -15.15 -3.77 2.39
C GLU A 52 -15.49 -3.68 3.88
N GLN A 53 -14.55 -4.07 4.74
CA GLN A 53 -14.71 -4.09 6.21
C GLN A 53 -13.81 -3.06 6.91
N ALA A 54 -13.49 -1.94 6.25
CA ALA A 54 -12.57 -0.93 6.78
C ALA A 54 -12.95 -0.41 8.18
N ASP A 55 -14.24 -0.37 8.52
CA ASP A 55 -14.75 0.05 9.84
C ASP A 55 -14.56 -0.99 10.95
N ARG A 56 -14.20 -2.23 10.59
CA ARG A 56 -14.03 -3.37 11.50
C ARG A 56 -12.58 -3.84 11.61
N ILE A 57 -11.67 -3.23 10.85
CA ILE A 57 -10.24 -3.53 10.86
C ILE A 57 -9.55 -2.54 11.79
N TYR A 58 -8.91 -3.05 12.84
CA TYR A 58 -8.22 -2.24 13.82
C TYR A 58 -6.75 -2.61 13.89
N ARG A 59 -5.89 -1.59 14.03
CA ARG A 59 -4.47 -1.76 14.27
C ARG A 59 -4.15 -1.57 15.75
N VAL A 60 -3.51 -2.56 16.36
CA VAL A 60 -3.07 -2.47 17.75
C VAL A 60 -1.85 -1.56 17.83
N VAL A 61 -1.90 -0.57 18.72
CA VAL A 61 -0.84 0.44 18.91
C VAL A 61 -0.44 0.47 20.38
N PHE A 62 0.87 0.54 20.63
CA PHE A 62 1.45 0.70 21.97
C PHE A 62 2.39 1.91 21.99
N ASN A 63 2.10 2.91 22.84
CA ASN A 63 2.85 4.17 22.93
C ASN A 63 3.12 4.83 21.56
N ASP A 64 2.05 5.07 20.80
CA ASP A 64 2.08 5.63 19.44
C ASP A 64 2.85 4.81 18.39
N ASN A 65 3.25 3.57 18.74
CA ASN A 65 3.94 2.66 17.85
C ASN A 65 3.06 1.47 17.48
N ALA A 66 2.89 1.22 16.19
CA ALA A 66 2.17 0.07 15.67
C ALA A 66 3.04 -1.21 15.65
N LYS A 67 3.95 -1.34 16.62
CA LYS A 67 4.83 -2.50 16.81
C LYS A 67 4.47 -3.17 18.12
N THR A 68 3.89 -4.35 18.03
CA THR A 68 3.49 -5.13 19.20
C THR A 68 4.27 -6.43 19.29
N PRO A 69 4.52 -6.96 20.50
CA PRO A 69 4.99 -8.33 20.66
C PRO A 69 4.05 -9.31 19.95
N ARG A 70 4.59 -10.38 19.36
CA ARG A 70 3.83 -11.40 18.63
C ARG A 70 2.73 -12.06 19.47
N SER A 71 2.92 -12.13 20.78
CA SER A 71 1.98 -12.71 21.74
C SER A 71 0.71 -11.89 21.95
N VAL A 72 0.71 -10.60 21.60
CA VAL A 72 -0.45 -9.72 21.82
C VAL A 72 -1.66 -10.18 20.99
N GLY A 73 -1.46 -10.52 19.72
CA GLY A 73 -2.55 -10.97 18.84
C GLY A 73 -3.29 -12.20 19.37
N PRO A 74 -2.60 -13.32 19.64
CA PRO A 74 -3.22 -14.51 20.21
C PRO A 74 -3.87 -14.27 21.58
N ALA A 75 -3.27 -13.43 22.44
CA ALA A 75 -3.87 -13.07 23.73
C ALA A 75 -5.19 -12.30 23.55
N LEU A 76 -5.22 -11.34 22.61
CA LEU A 76 -6.45 -10.59 22.31
C LEU A 76 -7.57 -11.50 21.79
N GLN A 77 -7.26 -12.43 20.89
CA GLN A 77 -8.26 -13.37 20.36
C GLN A 77 -8.75 -14.36 21.42
N ALA A 78 -7.90 -14.74 22.38
CA ALA A 78 -8.26 -15.64 23.47
C ALA A 78 -9.11 -14.94 24.56
N ASP A 79 -8.78 -13.70 24.91
CA ASP A 79 -9.39 -12.99 26.03
C ASP A 79 -10.63 -12.17 25.61
N PHE A 80 -10.78 -11.82 24.33
CA PHE A 80 -11.87 -10.98 23.81
C PHE A 80 -12.59 -11.64 22.63
N PRO A 81 -13.82 -12.16 22.82
CA PRO A 81 -14.58 -12.83 21.75
C PRO A 81 -15.01 -11.89 20.62
N GLU A 82 -14.93 -10.57 20.81
CA GLU A 82 -15.17 -9.57 19.77
C GLU A 82 -14.07 -9.54 18.69
N VAL A 83 -12.88 -10.07 18.99
CA VAL A 83 -11.77 -10.21 18.04
C VAL A 83 -12.01 -11.48 17.21
N GLN A 84 -12.58 -11.30 16.01
CA GLN A 84 -12.94 -12.42 15.14
C GLN A 84 -11.71 -13.08 14.51
N ASP A 85 -10.82 -12.25 13.97
CA ASP A 85 -9.62 -12.71 13.28
C ASP A 85 -8.41 -11.87 13.65
N LEU A 86 -7.23 -12.39 13.33
CA LEU A 86 -5.94 -11.72 13.49
C LEU A 86 -5.17 -11.73 12.17
N LEU A 87 -4.53 -10.60 11.87
CA LEU A 87 -3.51 -10.50 10.84
C LEU A 87 -2.24 -9.92 11.43
N ARG A 88 -1.11 -10.56 11.12
CA ARG A 88 0.22 -10.03 11.39
C ARG A 88 0.87 -9.58 10.09
N LEU A 89 1.17 -8.29 10.02
CA LEU A 89 1.89 -7.67 8.92
C LEU A 89 3.16 -7.01 9.47
N HIS A 90 4.32 -7.37 8.93
CA HIS A 90 5.60 -6.89 9.40
C HIS A 90 6.38 -6.20 8.28
N PRO A 91 6.49 -4.86 8.26
CA PRO A 91 7.37 -4.19 7.32
C PRO A 91 8.81 -4.60 7.59
N THR A 92 9.53 -4.97 6.53
CA THR A 92 10.98 -5.17 6.67
C THR A 92 11.68 -3.83 6.94
N THR A 93 12.84 -3.89 7.58
CA THR A 93 13.68 -2.71 7.81
C THR A 93 14.76 -2.63 6.74
N GLY A 94 15.01 -1.43 6.22
CA GLY A 94 16.13 -1.18 5.33
C GLY A 94 15.76 -1.35 3.86
N THR A 95 16.69 -1.87 3.08
CA THR A 95 16.55 -2.04 1.63
C THR A 95 17.04 -3.43 1.27
N TRP A 96 16.18 -4.21 0.62
CA TRP A 96 16.45 -5.58 0.23
C TRP A 96 17.06 -5.61 -1.16
N VAL A 97 18.15 -6.35 -1.31
CA VAL A 97 18.71 -6.62 -2.64
C VAL A 97 17.96 -7.81 -3.21
N MET A 98 17.10 -7.55 -4.19
CA MET A 98 16.31 -8.59 -4.86
C MET A 98 16.89 -8.82 -6.25
N LYS A 99 17.05 -10.09 -6.62
CA LYS A 99 17.69 -10.50 -7.87
C LYS A 99 16.89 -11.56 -8.60
N TYR A 100 16.74 -11.37 -9.90
CA TYR A 100 16.26 -12.37 -10.83
C TYR A 100 17.17 -12.36 -12.05
N GLU A 101 17.87 -13.47 -12.31
CA GLU A 101 18.89 -13.56 -13.36
C GLU A 101 19.93 -12.43 -13.27
N ASP A 102 20.06 -11.60 -14.31
CA ASP A 102 20.98 -10.45 -14.36
C ASP A 102 20.35 -9.15 -13.82
N ARG A 103 19.07 -9.17 -13.42
CA ARG A 103 18.35 -7.99 -12.92
C ARG A 103 18.48 -7.92 -11.40
N ILE A 104 18.97 -6.80 -10.90
CA ILE A 104 19.17 -6.55 -9.47
C ILE A 104 18.51 -5.22 -9.12
N TYR A 105 17.67 -5.23 -8.09
CA TYR A 105 16.99 -4.04 -7.58
C TYR A 105 17.10 -3.95 -6.06
N TYR A 106 16.87 -2.73 -5.59
CA TYR A 106 16.92 -2.35 -4.19
C TYR A 106 15.50 -2.02 -3.74
N GLU A 107 14.86 -2.95 -3.06
CA GLU A 107 13.44 -2.88 -2.72
C GLU A 107 13.23 -2.43 -1.28
N ARG A 108 12.22 -1.58 -1.09
CA ARG A 108 11.82 -1.08 0.24
C ARG A 108 10.40 -1.45 0.62
N GLY A 109 9.53 -1.72 -0.36
CA GLY A 109 8.15 -2.17 -0.16
C GLY A 109 8.05 -3.66 0.16
N VAL A 110 8.92 -4.19 1.03
CA VAL A 110 8.95 -5.62 1.36
C VAL A 110 8.34 -5.86 2.74
N TYR A 111 7.35 -6.72 2.79
CA TYR A 111 6.59 -7.05 3.99
C TYR A 111 6.57 -8.56 4.21
N TRP A 112 6.58 -8.97 5.48
CA TRP A 112 6.16 -10.32 5.86
C TRP A 112 4.68 -10.31 6.19
N ALA A 113 3.92 -11.22 5.59
CA ALA A 113 2.48 -11.29 5.78
C ALA A 113 2.00 -12.74 5.91
N GLU A 114 0.88 -12.90 6.60
CA GLU A 114 0.14 -14.16 6.66
C GLU A 114 -0.78 -14.30 5.43
N SER A 115 -1.24 -15.51 5.12
CA SER A 115 -2.23 -15.72 4.05
C SER A 115 -3.55 -15.02 4.33
N SER A 116 -3.92 -14.84 5.61
CA SER A 116 -5.10 -14.06 6.01
C SER A 116 -5.03 -12.57 5.60
N LEU A 117 -3.91 -12.09 5.05
CA LEU A 117 -3.79 -10.73 4.49
C LEU A 117 -4.96 -10.39 3.54
N PHE A 118 -5.32 -11.34 2.69
CA PHE A 118 -6.34 -11.15 1.65
C PHE A 118 -7.77 -11.20 2.18
N ASP A 119 -7.99 -11.76 3.38
CA ASP A 119 -9.29 -11.73 4.06
C ASP A 119 -9.55 -10.37 4.72
N PHE A 120 -8.48 -9.70 5.14
CA PHE A 120 -8.55 -8.40 5.81
C PHE A 120 -8.61 -7.25 4.81
N PHE A 121 -7.75 -7.29 3.80
CA PHE A 121 -7.59 -6.18 2.87
C PHE A 121 -8.08 -6.57 1.48
N ALA A 122 -8.87 -5.69 0.86
CA ALA A 122 -9.27 -5.78 -0.55
C ALA A 122 -8.03 -5.66 -1.48
N LEU A 123 -7.29 -6.76 -1.60
CA LEU A 123 -6.03 -6.91 -2.32
C LEU A 123 -6.20 -8.00 -3.38
N PRO A 124 -6.86 -7.70 -4.51
CA PRO A 124 -7.18 -8.69 -5.52
C PRO A 124 -5.91 -9.22 -6.21
N LEU A 125 -5.81 -10.55 -6.32
CA LEU A 125 -4.77 -11.19 -7.10
C LEU A 125 -5.19 -11.27 -8.57
N VAL A 126 -4.31 -10.80 -9.46
CA VAL A 126 -4.38 -11.02 -10.91
C VAL A 126 -4.13 -12.48 -11.24
N GLN A 127 -3.22 -13.11 -10.49
CA GLN A 127 -2.84 -14.51 -10.66
C GLN A 127 -2.44 -15.12 -9.32
N GLY A 128 -2.71 -16.42 -9.15
CA GLY A 128 -2.53 -17.11 -7.88
C GLY A 128 -3.83 -17.24 -7.08
N ASP A 129 -3.75 -17.96 -5.98
CA ASP A 129 -4.88 -18.23 -5.10
C ASP A 129 -4.64 -17.55 -3.74
N PRO A 130 -5.49 -16.59 -3.33
CA PRO A 130 -5.31 -15.86 -2.08
C PRO A 130 -5.15 -16.75 -0.84
N GLU A 131 -5.85 -17.89 -0.79
CA GLU A 131 -5.83 -18.78 0.38
C GLU A 131 -4.46 -19.46 0.56
N SER A 132 -3.81 -19.83 -0.56
CA SER A 132 -2.58 -20.62 -0.56
C SER A 132 -1.31 -19.82 -0.91
N ALA A 133 -1.43 -18.61 -1.46
CA ALA A 133 -0.30 -17.84 -1.98
C ALA A 133 0.79 -17.55 -0.93
N LEU A 134 0.42 -17.29 0.33
CA LEU A 134 1.36 -17.00 1.42
C LEU A 134 1.37 -18.08 2.52
N GLU A 135 0.78 -19.25 2.28
CA GLU A 135 0.69 -20.30 3.30
C GLU A 135 2.03 -21.01 3.53
N ALA A 136 2.73 -21.38 2.45
CA ALA A 136 4.00 -22.09 2.54
C ALA A 136 5.19 -21.15 2.81
N PRO A 137 6.24 -21.58 3.53
CA PRO A 137 7.45 -20.79 3.66
C PRO A 137 8.18 -20.64 2.32
N TYR A 138 8.99 -19.59 2.21
CA TYR A 138 9.76 -19.20 1.03
C TYR A 138 8.91 -18.91 -0.20
N THR A 139 7.67 -18.46 0.00
CA THR A 139 6.80 -17.95 -1.06
C THR A 139 6.67 -16.44 -0.99
N VAL A 140 6.34 -15.84 -2.13
CA VAL A 140 6.16 -14.40 -2.26
C VAL A 140 5.03 -14.07 -3.23
N VAL A 141 4.22 -13.08 -2.86
CA VAL A 141 3.30 -12.39 -3.75
C VAL A 141 3.91 -11.04 -4.12
N ILE A 142 3.88 -10.69 -5.40
CA ILE A 142 4.48 -9.45 -5.92
C ILE A 142 3.45 -8.59 -6.63
N SER A 143 3.63 -7.27 -6.61
CA SER A 143 2.75 -6.35 -7.37
C SER A 143 2.91 -6.55 -8.88
N GLU A 144 1.87 -6.20 -9.66
CA GLU A 144 1.92 -6.19 -11.12
C GLU A 144 3.12 -5.42 -11.68
N ASP A 145 3.38 -4.23 -11.13
CA ASP A 145 4.51 -3.41 -11.57
C ASP A 145 5.85 -4.07 -11.27
N THR A 146 5.96 -4.77 -10.13
CA THR A 146 7.13 -5.57 -9.78
C THR A 146 7.29 -6.74 -10.74
N ALA A 147 6.22 -7.50 -11.01
CA ALA A 147 6.24 -8.60 -11.96
C ALA A 147 6.73 -8.14 -13.34
N ARG A 148 6.19 -7.03 -13.85
CA ARG A 148 6.57 -6.46 -15.16
C ARG A 148 8.04 -5.98 -15.17
N ARG A 149 8.53 -5.40 -14.08
CA ARG A 149 9.94 -4.98 -13.94
C ARG A 149 10.91 -6.17 -13.94
N TYR A 150 10.62 -7.22 -13.18
CA TYR A 150 11.52 -8.35 -12.98
C TYR A 150 11.47 -9.36 -14.13
N PHE A 151 10.28 -9.63 -14.65
CA PHE A 151 10.05 -10.70 -15.63
C PHE A 151 9.75 -10.16 -17.04
N GLY A 152 9.40 -8.88 -17.19
CA GLY A 152 9.01 -8.32 -18.49
C GLY A 152 7.69 -8.92 -18.95
N ASP A 153 7.71 -9.58 -20.11
CA ASP A 153 6.56 -10.31 -20.67
C ASP A 153 6.55 -11.80 -20.28
N GLU A 154 7.53 -12.24 -19.49
CA GLU A 154 7.64 -13.63 -19.03
C GLU A 154 6.66 -13.91 -17.87
N ASP A 155 6.05 -15.10 -17.83
CA ASP A 155 5.14 -15.48 -16.73
C ASP A 155 5.93 -15.61 -15.42
N PRO A 156 5.68 -14.78 -14.40
CA PRO A 156 6.43 -14.79 -13.14
C PRO A 156 6.12 -16.02 -12.26
N MET A 157 4.98 -16.69 -12.44
CA MET A 157 4.51 -17.70 -11.51
C MET A 157 5.43 -18.92 -11.41
N GLY A 158 5.66 -19.38 -10.17
CA GLY A 158 6.51 -20.53 -9.88
C GLY A 158 8.00 -20.27 -10.02
N LYS A 159 8.41 -19.06 -10.41
CA LYS A 159 9.82 -18.68 -10.50
C LYS A 159 10.34 -18.16 -9.19
N THR A 160 11.66 -18.13 -9.08
CA THR A 160 12.34 -17.80 -7.84
C THR A 160 13.06 -16.47 -7.95
N ILE A 161 12.82 -15.58 -6.99
CA ILE A 161 13.59 -14.35 -6.77
C ILE A 161 14.58 -14.62 -5.64
N ASP A 162 15.84 -14.33 -5.90
CA ASP A 162 16.90 -14.35 -4.90
C ASP A 162 16.78 -13.07 -4.04
N ALA A 163 16.52 -13.26 -2.76
CA ALA A 163 16.37 -12.21 -1.78
C ALA A 163 17.61 -12.13 -0.87
N ASP A 164 18.19 -10.94 -0.85
CA ASP A 164 19.34 -10.52 -0.05
C ASP A 164 20.60 -11.39 -0.24
N ASN A 165 21.03 -11.51 -1.51
CA ASN A 165 22.28 -12.19 -1.93
C ASN A 165 22.36 -13.67 -1.51
N GLY A 166 21.29 -14.41 -1.73
CA GLY A 166 21.19 -15.84 -1.46
C GLY A 166 20.71 -16.16 -0.04
N PHE A 167 20.29 -15.15 0.73
CA PHE A 167 19.72 -15.37 2.06
C PHE A 167 18.41 -16.18 1.97
N MET A 168 17.53 -15.83 1.03
CA MET A 168 16.33 -16.61 0.73
C MET A 168 16.08 -16.72 -0.77
N LEU A 169 15.53 -17.86 -1.17
CA LEU A 169 15.03 -18.10 -2.52
C LEU A 169 13.51 -18.11 -2.47
N LEU A 170 12.89 -17.02 -2.94
CA LEU A 170 11.46 -16.79 -2.81
C LEU A 170 10.73 -17.20 -4.08
N THR A 171 9.82 -18.16 -3.99
CA THR A 171 9.01 -18.61 -5.12
C THR A 171 7.77 -17.74 -5.29
N VAL A 172 7.56 -17.19 -6.48
CA VAL A 172 6.40 -16.36 -6.80
C VAL A 172 5.15 -17.23 -6.87
N THR A 173 4.19 -16.97 -5.98
CA THR A 173 2.94 -17.74 -5.82
C THR A 173 1.69 -16.91 -6.05
N GLY A 174 1.84 -15.60 -6.29
CA GLY A 174 0.75 -14.76 -6.71
C GLY A 174 1.22 -13.40 -7.23
N ILE A 175 0.38 -12.80 -8.05
CA ILE A 175 0.54 -11.47 -8.62
C ILE A 175 -0.62 -10.61 -8.15
N LEU A 176 -0.30 -9.54 -7.46
CA LEU A 176 -1.25 -8.63 -6.83
C LEU A 176 -1.49 -7.42 -7.73
N GLU A 177 -2.75 -6.98 -7.86
CA GLU A 177 -3.06 -5.69 -8.50
C GLU A 177 -2.36 -4.54 -7.77
N ASN A 178 -1.88 -3.54 -8.49
CA ASN A 178 -1.19 -2.42 -7.86
C ASN A 178 -2.09 -1.72 -6.83
N MET A 179 -1.57 -1.54 -5.62
CA MET A 179 -2.29 -0.87 -4.54
C MET A 179 -2.62 0.58 -4.91
N PRO A 180 -3.77 1.10 -4.46
CA PRO A 180 -4.11 2.50 -4.69
C PRO A 180 -3.16 3.42 -3.90
N ALA A 181 -2.96 4.65 -4.36
CA ALA A 181 -2.01 5.58 -3.72
C ALA A 181 -2.42 5.96 -2.27
N ASN A 182 -3.71 5.91 -1.96
CA ASN A 182 -4.31 6.30 -0.68
C ASN A 182 -4.45 5.09 0.28
N THR A 183 -3.35 4.38 0.51
CA THR A 183 -3.26 3.35 1.55
C THR A 183 -2.11 3.61 2.52
N HIS A 184 -2.28 3.18 3.78
CA HIS A 184 -1.26 3.42 4.82
C HIS A 184 0.02 2.59 4.65
N PHE A 185 0.00 1.54 3.83
CA PHE A 185 1.17 0.72 3.52
C PHE A 185 1.26 0.47 2.02
N GLN A 186 2.42 0.73 1.44
CA GLN A 186 2.71 0.45 0.04
C GLN A 186 3.65 -0.74 -0.02
N ALA A 187 3.16 -1.86 -0.54
CA ALA A 187 3.92 -3.10 -0.62
C ALA A 187 4.07 -3.55 -2.07
N ASP A 188 5.31 -3.84 -2.43
CA ASP A 188 5.70 -4.44 -3.71
C ASP A 188 5.88 -5.95 -3.59
N PHE A 189 6.22 -6.41 -2.37
CA PHE A 189 6.46 -7.81 -2.03
C PHE A 189 5.78 -8.17 -0.70
N PHE A 190 4.97 -9.21 -0.71
CA PHE A 190 4.54 -9.93 0.50
C PHE A 190 5.22 -11.28 0.53
N ILE A 191 6.17 -11.44 1.45
CA ILE A 191 6.81 -12.71 1.74
C ILE A 191 5.98 -13.44 2.79
N SER A 192 5.79 -14.74 2.64
CA SER A 192 5.12 -15.54 3.66
C SER A 192 5.82 -15.37 5.01
N LEU A 193 5.05 -15.02 6.05
CA LEU A 193 5.53 -14.93 7.42
C LEU A 193 6.11 -16.26 7.93
N ALA A 194 5.66 -17.40 7.37
CA ALA A 194 6.19 -18.72 7.69
C ALA A 194 7.70 -18.83 7.40
N SER A 195 8.17 -18.17 6.35
CA SER A 195 9.60 -18.11 5.99
C SER A 195 10.44 -17.52 7.11
N GLY A 196 9.95 -16.48 7.78
CA GLY A 196 10.63 -15.88 8.92
C GLY A 196 10.72 -16.81 10.14
N TYR A 197 9.73 -17.70 10.33
CA TYR A 197 9.78 -18.71 11.39
C TYR A 197 10.81 -19.80 11.09
N GLU A 198 10.87 -20.26 9.84
CA GLU A 198 11.85 -21.24 9.39
C GLU A 198 13.28 -20.71 9.54
N GLU A 199 13.54 -19.48 9.06
CA GLU A 199 14.88 -18.87 9.17
C GLU A 199 15.30 -18.63 10.62
N TYR A 200 14.39 -18.15 11.48
CA TYR A 200 14.71 -17.99 12.90
C TYR A 200 14.97 -19.35 13.59
N GLY A 201 14.16 -20.36 13.27
CA GLY A 201 14.34 -21.72 13.78
C GLY A 201 15.62 -22.38 13.27
N ARG A 202 16.06 -22.07 12.06
CA ARG A 202 17.35 -22.49 11.51
C ARG A 202 18.51 -21.83 12.25
N TRP A 203 18.49 -20.51 12.41
CA TRP A 203 19.52 -19.77 13.14
C TRP A 203 19.73 -20.28 14.57
N SER A 204 18.63 -20.59 15.28
CA SER A 204 18.64 -21.14 16.65
C SER A 204 19.18 -22.57 16.74
N ARG A 205 19.17 -23.34 15.65
CA ARG A 205 19.76 -24.69 15.60
C ARG A 205 21.25 -24.68 15.27
N GLU A 206 21.69 -23.66 14.55
CA GLU A 206 23.08 -23.52 14.07
C GLU A 206 23.98 -22.74 15.05
N ASN A 207 23.42 -22.05 16.06
CA ASN A 207 24.15 -21.29 17.10
C ASN A 207 23.70 -21.67 18.50
#